data_AF-A0A7R8A466-F1
#
_entry.id   AF-A0A7R8A466-F1
#
_cell.length_a   1.000
_cell.length_b   1.000
_cell.length_c   1.000
_cell.angle_alpha   90.00
_cell.angle_beta   90.00
_cell.angle_gamma   90.00
#
_symmetry.space_group_name_H-M   'P 1'
#
loop_
_entity.id
_entity.type
_entity.pdbx_description
1 polymer ?
#
loop_
_entity_poly.entity_id
_entity_poly.type
_entity_poly.pdbx_seq_one_letter_code
_entity_poly.pdbx_strand_id
1 'polypeptide(L)'
;MVWRYILRRPVLGALCFLVLFTWLLQQPDTSVKQISLLQHRYPLLFERVHTNTRSGGAWYIPPTWTNETEQHPENIVDAAERVLRLAQTTERQIPHSSIPLIVHQTWKSTRVDTWPHVLQQSTEKWLRAVDEQMAYFLWDDDGIRQFIRRFEPEREKQFYALPSHVERSDVFRILVCKWIGRIRDGNHSATNAGC
;
A
#
# COMPACT_ATOMS: atom_id res chain seq x y z
N MET A 1 -12.29 -65.60 24.48
CA MET A 1 -11.60 -64.45 25.10
C MET A 1 -10.86 -63.56 24.08
N VAL A 2 -11.38 -63.40 22.84
CA VAL A 2 -10.69 -62.66 21.74
C VAL A 2 -11.49 -61.44 21.23
N TRP A 3 -12.78 -61.35 21.55
CA TRP A 3 -13.68 -60.30 21.04
C TRP A 3 -13.38 -58.88 21.58
N ARG A 4 -12.86 -58.76 22.81
CA ARG A 4 -12.60 -57.46 23.45
C ARG A 4 -11.40 -56.70 22.87
N TYR A 5 -10.57 -57.34 22.04
CA TYR A 5 -9.37 -56.72 21.46
C TYR A 5 -9.62 -56.06 20.09
N ILE A 6 -10.63 -56.51 19.34
CA ILE A 6 -10.91 -56.01 17.99
C ILE A 6 -11.66 -54.66 18.05
N LEU A 7 -12.53 -54.47 19.06
CA LEU A 7 -13.28 -53.21 19.25
C LEU A 7 -12.46 -52.07 19.89
N ARG A 8 -11.32 -52.36 20.55
CA ARG A 8 -10.51 -51.34 21.24
C ARG A 8 -9.67 -50.50 20.27
N ARG A 9 -9.25 -51.09 19.16
CA ARG A 9 -8.42 -50.45 18.13
C ARG A 9 -9.10 -49.27 17.40
N PRO A 10 -10.35 -49.38 16.92
CA PRO A 10 -11.03 -48.25 16.28
C PRO A 10 -11.39 -47.13 17.26
N VAL A 11 -11.70 -47.46 18.53
CA VAL A 11 -12.01 -46.47 19.58
C VAL A 11 -10.78 -45.63 19.93
N LEU A 12 -9.60 -46.25 20.06
CA LEU A 12 -8.34 -45.54 20.25
C LEU A 12 -7.99 -44.65 19.05
N GLY A 13 -8.24 -45.13 17.83
CA GLY A 13 -8.08 -44.32 16.62
C GLY A 13 -8.98 -43.08 16.61
N ALA A 14 -10.27 -43.26 16.91
CA ALA A 14 -11.23 -42.15 16.98
C ALA A 14 -10.89 -41.13 18.07
N LEU A 15 -10.42 -41.58 19.23
CA LEU A 15 -9.93 -40.71 20.30
C LEU A 15 -8.68 -39.93 19.89
N CYS A 16 -7.70 -40.58 19.25
CA CYS A 16 -6.52 -39.90 18.72
C CYS A 16 -6.89 -38.87 17.66
N PHE A 17 -7.81 -39.18 16.75
CA PHE A 17 -8.32 -38.24 15.75
C PHE A 17 -9.06 -37.06 16.38
N LEU A 18 -9.91 -37.31 17.38
CA LEU A 18 -10.59 -36.24 18.12
C LEU A 18 -9.58 -35.32 18.82
N VAL A 19 -8.58 -35.89 19.50
CA VAL A 19 -7.54 -35.10 20.16
C VAL A 19 -6.73 -34.29 19.14
N LEU A 20 -6.29 -34.88 18.03
CA LEU A 20 -5.59 -34.19 16.95
C LEU A 20 -6.44 -33.10 16.31
N PHE A 21 -7.71 -33.37 16.07
CA PHE A 21 -8.65 -32.40 15.50
C PHE A 21 -8.91 -31.24 16.45
N THR A 22 -9.14 -31.52 17.74
CA THR A 22 -9.26 -30.47 18.77
C THR A 22 -7.96 -29.69 18.94
N TRP A 23 -6.79 -30.34 18.83
CA TRP A 23 -5.50 -29.68 18.93
C TRP A 23 -5.21 -28.79 17.71
N LEU A 24 -5.58 -29.21 16.50
CA LEU A 24 -5.53 -28.37 15.31
C LEU A 24 -6.49 -27.17 15.41
N LEU A 25 -7.71 -27.36 15.92
CA LEU A 25 -8.68 -26.28 16.14
C LEU A 25 -8.26 -25.33 17.27
N GLN A 26 -7.48 -25.80 18.23
CA GLN A 26 -6.97 -25.02 19.36
C GLN A 26 -5.59 -24.40 19.09
N GLN A 27 -4.99 -24.60 17.90
CA GLN A 27 -3.77 -23.87 17.57
C GLN A 27 -4.08 -22.38 17.60
N PRO A 28 -3.40 -21.60 18.46
CA PRO A 28 -3.66 -20.18 18.56
C PRO A 28 -3.39 -19.56 17.20
N ASP A 29 -4.33 -18.75 16.74
CA ASP A 29 -4.22 -18.09 15.45
C ASP A 29 -2.98 -17.18 15.46
N THR A 30 -1.89 -17.70 14.88
CA THR A 30 -0.60 -17.03 14.81
C THR A 30 -0.72 -15.72 14.03
N SER A 31 -1.70 -15.63 13.12
CA SER A 31 -2.01 -14.41 12.39
C SER A 31 -2.49 -13.30 13.32
N VAL A 32 -3.44 -13.59 14.22
CA VAL A 32 -3.98 -12.60 15.18
C VAL A 32 -2.89 -12.07 16.12
N LYS A 33 -2.02 -12.96 16.59
CA LYS A 33 -0.88 -12.56 17.44
C LYS A 33 0.13 -11.71 16.67
N GLN A 34 0.39 -12.02 15.40
CA GLN A 34 1.31 -11.25 14.56
C GLN A 34 0.75 -9.87 14.21
N ILE A 35 -0.55 -9.77 13.92
CA ILE A 35 -1.25 -8.51 13.62
C ILE A 35 -1.25 -7.59 14.85
N SER A 36 -1.57 -8.12 16.04
CA SER A 36 -1.53 -7.32 17.28
C SER A 36 -0.11 -6.84 17.62
N LEU A 37 0.91 -7.67 17.42
CA LEU A 37 2.31 -7.26 17.56
C LEU A 37 2.69 -6.18 16.54
N LEU A 38 2.23 -6.29 15.30
CA LEU A 38 2.47 -5.31 14.24
C LEU A 38 1.86 -3.96 14.61
N GLN A 39 0.59 -3.93 15.03
CA GLN A 39 -0.08 -2.72 15.48
C GLN A 39 0.64 -2.06 16.66
N HIS A 40 1.10 -2.85 17.63
CA HIS A 40 1.81 -2.30 18.79
C HIS A 40 3.20 -1.75 18.42
N ARG A 41 3.94 -2.43 17.55
CA ARG A 41 5.32 -2.07 17.21
C ARG A 41 5.43 -0.97 16.16
N TYR A 42 4.49 -0.95 15.21
CA TYR A 42 4.49 -0.03 14.06
C TYR A 42 3.09 0.59 13.88
N PRO A 43 2.65 1.45 14.81
CA PRO A 43 1.28 1.98 14.82
C PRO A 43 0.94 2.81 13.58
N LEU A 44 1.84 3.68 13.11
CA LEU A 44 1.55 4.51 11.93
C LEU A 44 1.49 3.68 10.66
N LEU A 45 2.41 2.73 10.51
CA LEU A 45 2.39 1.79 9.37
C LEU A 45 1.13 0.94 9.38
N PHE A 46 0.69 0.49 10.56
CA PHE A 46 -0.55 -0.27 10.70
C PHE A 46 -1.76 0.57 10.29
N GLU A 47 -1.91 1.76 10.85
CA GLU A 47 -3.03 2.66 10.59
C GLU A 47 -3.09 3.12 9.12
N ARG A 48 -1.96 3.54 8.56
CA ARG A 48 -1.90 4.21 7.24
C ARG A 48 -1.84 3.27 6.07
N VAL A 49 -1.32 2.06 6.28
CA VAL A 49 -1.13 1.08 5.19
C VAL A 49 -1.98 -0.15 5.41
N HIS A 50 -1.85 -0.79 6.57
CA HIS A 50 -2.48 -2.09 6.78
C HIS A 50 -4.01 -1.96 6.85
N THR A 51 -4.54 -1.01 7.62
CA THR A 51 -5.99 -0.79 7.77
C THR A 51 -6.61 0.08 6.68
N ASN A 52 -5.81 0.87 5.97
CA ASN A 52 -6.29 1.78 4.92
C ASN A 52 -5.98 1.28 3.50
N THR A 53 -6.09 -0.04 3.31
CA THR A 53 -5.96 -0.65 1.98
C THR A 53 -7.16 -0.27 1.12
N ARG A 54 -6.89 0.25 -0.07
CA ARG A 54 -7.87 0.68 -1.06
C ARG A 54 -7.40 0.26 -2.46
N SER A 55 -8.18 0.62 -3.48
CA SER A 55 -7.84 0.29 -4.87
C SER A 55 -6.49 0.91 -5.27
N GLY A 56 -5.53 0.05 -5.62
CA GLY A 56 -4.18 0.42 -6.04
C GLY A 56 -3.17 0.69 -4.92
N GLY A 57 -3.51 0.40 -3.66
CA GLY A 57 -2.56 0.46 -2.56
C GLY A 57 -3.14 1.12 -1.32
N ALA A 58 -2.37 2.01 -0.69
CA ALA A 58 -2.81 2.74 0.50
C ALA A 58 -2.34 4.19 0.45
N TRP A 59 -3.10 5.11 1.04
CA TRP A 59 -2.71 6.51 1.12
C TRP A 59 -3.20 7.16 2.40
N TYR A 60 -2.46 8.16 2.85
CA TYR A 60 -2.81 9.02 3.95
C TYR A 60 -2.72 10.47 3.49
N ILE A 61 -3.81 11.21 3.68
CA ILE A 61 -3.88 12.64 3.41
C ILE A 61 -4.11 13.31 4.78
N PRO A 62 -3.25 14.24 5.22
CA PRO A 62 -3.46 14.89 6.51
C PRO A 62 -4.83 15.56 6.56
N PRO A 63 -5.58 15.45 7.67
CA PRO A 63 -6.89 16.08 7.79
C PRO A 63 -6.87 17.59 7.51
N THR A 64 -5.75 18.25 7.80
CA THR A 64 -5.53 19.68 7.52
C THR A 64 -5.45 20.03 6.02
N TRP A 65 -5.42 19.04 5.12
CA TRP A 65 -5.43 19.24 3.67
C TRP A 65 -6.83 19.07 3.07
N THR A 66 -7.79 18.52 3.81
CA THR A 66 -9.11 18.16 3.29
C THR A 66 -10.22 18.89 4.03
N ASN A 67 -11.22 19.38 3.30
CA ASN A 67 -12.50 19.76 3.88
C ASN A 67 -13.43 18.53 3.88
N GLU A 68 -14.13 18.29 4.99
CA GLU A 68 -14.97 17.08 5.21
C GLU A 68 -16.08 16.88 4.16
N THR A 69 -16.38 17.90 3.37
CA THR A 69 -17.47 17.93 2.38
C THR A 69 -17.11 17.39 0.99
N GLU A 70 -15.85 17.03 0.75
CA GLU A 70 -15.40 16.60 -0.59
C GLU A 70 -15.47 15.07 -0.81
N GLN A 71 -15.87 14.69 -2.02
CA GLN A 71 -16.02 13.30 -2.45
C GLN A 71 -14.72 12.50 -2.27
N HIS A 72 -14.83 11.31 -1.67
CA HIS A 72 -13.68 10.44 -1.43
C HIS A 72 -13.11 9.90 -2.76
N PRO A 73 -11.78 9.86 -2.94
CA PRO A 73 -11.18 9.29 -4.13
C PRO A 73 -11.49 7.80 -4.28
N GLU A 74 -11.80 7.37 -5.51
CA GLU A 74 -12.13 5.96 -5.79
C GLU A 74 -10.91 5.05 -5.76
N ASN A 75 -9.77 5.56 -6.25
CA ASN A 75 -8.51 4.84 -6.31
C ASN A 75 -7.31 5.74 -5.97
N ILE A 76 -6.15 5.10 -5.85
CA ILE A 76 -4.89 5.78 -5.48
C ILE A 76 -4.46 6.87 -6.48
N VAL A 77 -4.77 6.70 -7.77
CA VAL A 77 -4.44 7.69 -8.80
C VAL A 77 -5.28 8.95 -8.62
N ASP A 78 -6.59 8.80 -8.40
CA ASP A 78 -7.48 9.93 -8.14
C ASP A 78 -7.09 10.67 -6.85
N ALA A 79 -6.70 9.91 -5.82
CA ALA A 79 -6.20 10.46 -4.57
C ALA A 79 -4.92 11.27 -4.80
N ALA A 80 -3.98 10.75 -5.58
CA ALA A 80 -2.72 11.42 -5.90
C ALA A 80 -2.94 12.71 -6.72
N GLU A 81 -3.80 12.67 -7.75
CA GLU A 81 -4.17 13.85 -8.53
C GLU A 81 -4.84 14.92 -7.66
N ARG A 82 -5.71 14.52 -6.73
CA ARG A 82 -6.36 15.44 -5.80
C ARG A 82 -5.36 16.11 -4.86
N VAL A 83 -4.49 15.32 -4.23
CA VAL A 83 -3.44 15.85 -3.34
C VAL A 83 -2.51 16.79 -4.09
N LEU A 84 -2.15 16.46 -5.34
CA LEU A 84 -1.35 17.35 -6.17
C LEU A 84 -2.05 18.70 -6.39
N ARG A 85 -3.36 18.71 -6.69
CA ARG A 85 -4.12 19.96 -6.83
C ARG A 85 -4.12 20.76 -5.54
N LEU A 86 -4.39 20.12 -4.40
CA LEU A 86 -4.37 20.77 -3.08
C LEU A 86 -2.99 21.35 -2.74
N ALA A 87 -1.92 20.63 -3.08
CA ALA A 87 -0.56 21.10 -2.86
C ALA A 87 -0.13 22.24 -3.78
N GLN A 88 -0.87 22.51 -4.86
CA GLN A 88 -0.63 23.63 -5.76
C GLN A 88 -1.41 24.88 -5.35
N THR A 89 -2.58 24.72 -4.73
CA THR A 89 -3.43 25.84 -4.30
C THR A 89 -3.09 26.34 -2.90
N THR A 90 -2.33 25.55 -2.14
CA THR A 90 -2.01 25.80 -0.73
C THR A 90 -0.48 25.77 -0.55
N GLU A 91 0.06 26.39 0.51
CA GLU A 91 1.49 26.34 0.87
C GLU A 91 1.94 24.95 1.38
N ARG A 92 1.72 23.90 0.59
CA ARG A 92 2.09 22.50 0.90
C ARG A 92 3.24 22.03 0.02
N GLN A 93 4.22 22.89 -0.13
CA GLN A 93 5.46 22.64 -0.87
C GLN A 93 6.65 22.87 0.07
N ILE A 94 7.79 22.27 -0.25
CA ILE A 94 9.03 22.56 0.46
C ILE A 94 9.34 24.06 0.31
N PRO A 95 9.71 24.78 1.39
CA PRO A 95 10.05 26.19 1.31
C PRO A 95 11.07 26.48 0.19
N HIS A 96 10.79 27.50 -0.62
CA HIS A 96 11.62 27.90 -1.77
C HIS A 96 11.73 26.85 -2.89
N SER A 97 10.77 25.92 -3.00
CA SER A 97 10.74 24.90 -4.05
C SER A 97 9.31 24.67 -4.56
N SER A 98 9.20 24.10 -5.77
CA SER A 98 7.93 23.61 -6.32
C SER A 98 7.64 22.14 -5.98
N ILE A 99 8.47 21.51 -5.14
CA ILE A 99 8.32 20.13 -4.71
C ILE A 99 7.16 20.05 -3.71
N PRO A 100 6.07 19.33 -4.03
CA PRO A 100 4.94 19.17 -3.11
C PRO A 100 5.32 18.25 -1.94
N LEU A 101 4.72 18.48 -0.78
CA LEU A 101 4.89 17.69 0.44
C LEU A 101 4.16 16.34 0.33
N ILE A 102 4.55 15.52 -0.64
CA ILE A 102 3.96 14.24 -0.97
C ILE A 102 5.06 13.18 -0.99
N VAL A 103 4.87 12.12 -0.21
CA VAL A 103 5.77 10.96 -0.16
C VAL A 103 5.17 9.84 -1.01
N HIS A 104 5.99 9.29 -1.91
CA HIS A 104 5.65 8.10 -2.68
C HIS A 104 6.56 6.95 -2.28
N GLN A 105 5.95 5.81 -1.95
CA GLN A 105 6.62 4.54 -1.71
C GLN A 105 6.00 3.48 -2.61
N THR A 106 6.80 2.51 -3.06
CA THR A 106 6.30 1.35 -3.80
C THR A 106 6.56 0.08 -3.01
N TRP A 107 5.59 -0.83 -3.02
CA TRP A 107 5.77 -2.19 -2.52
C TRP A 107 4.70 -3.12 -3.07
N LYS A 108 4.94 -4.43 -3.10
CA LYS A 108 4.04 -5.40 -3.76
C LYS A 108 2.60 -5.40 -3.27
N SER A 109 2.37 -5.12 -1.99
CA SER A 109 1.05 -5.21 -1.36
C SER A 109 1.01 -4.42 -0.06
N THR A 110 -0.18 -3.96 0.33
CA THR A 110 -0.49 -3.32 1.62
C THR A 110 -0.52 -4.29 2.80
N ARG A 111 -0.35 -5.60 2.58
CA ARG A 111 -0.25 -6.63 3.63
C ARG A 111 1.06 -6.54 4.39
N VAL A 112 1.17 -5.54 5.26
CA VAL A 112 2.37 -5.23 6.05
C VAL A 112 2.87 -6.43 6.87
N ASP A 113 1.98 -7.30 7.35
CA ASP A 113 2.30 -8.54 8.07
C ASP A 113 3.25 -9.47 7.29
N THR A 114 3.22 -9.38 5.96
CA THR A 114 4.06 -10.18 5.05
C THR A 114 5.40 -9.53 4.70
N TRP A 115 5.64 -8.30 5.14
CA TRP A 115 6.83 -7.55 4.77
C TRP A 115 8.04 -7.98 5.62
N PRO A 116 9.27 -7.91 5.07
CA PRO A 116 10.49 -8.02 5.85
C PRO A 116 10.49 -7.01 7.01
N HIS A 117 10.86 -7.44 8.22
CA HIS A 117 10.87 -6.59 9.41
C HIS A 117 11.70 -5.31 9.24
N VAL A 118 12.81 -5.36 8.49
CA VAL A 118 13.65 -4.19 8.19
C VAL A 118 12.86 -3.13 7.42
N LEU A 119 12.00 -3.54 6.49
CA LEU A 119 11.15 -2.61 5.74
C LEU A 119 10.04 -2.03 6.61
N GLN A 120 9.40 -2.86 7.44
CA GLN A 120 8.39 -2.37 8.40
C GLN A 120 8.99 -1.29 9.31
N GLN A 121 10.17 -1.54 9.89
CA GLN A 121 10.85 -0.60 10.76
C GLN A 121 11.27 0.68 10.02
N SER A 122 11.81 0.54 8.80
CA SER A 122 12.23 1.68 7.99
C SER A 122 11.05 2.57 7.60
N THR A 123 9.94 1.97 7.15
CA THR A 123 8.73 2.71 6.77
C THR A 123 8.09 3.39 7.99
N GLU A 124 7.98 2.72 9.12
CA GLU A 124 7.50 3.35 10.37
C GLU A 124 8.35 4.57 10.73
N LYS A 125 9.68 4.46 10.68
CA LYS A 125 10.59 5.57 10.99
C LYS A 125 10.36 6.76 10.06
N TRP A 126 10.19 6.50 8.77
CA TRP A 126 9.88 7.54 7.79
C TRP A 126 8.51 8.17 8.02
N LEU A 127 7.47 7.37 8.29
CA LEU A 127 6.11 7.85 8.58
C LEU A 127 6.09 8.77 9.80
N ARG A 128 6.87 8.47 10.85
CA ARG A 128 7.03 9.35 12.02
C ARG A 128 7.73 10.67 11.69
N ALA A 129 8.69 10.66 10.76
CA ALA A 129 9.44 11.86 10.40
C ALA A 129 8.61 12.85 9.57
N VAL A 130 7.61 12.36 8.83
CA VAL A 130 6.74 13.17 7.96
C VAL A 130 5.34 13.36 8.53
N ASP A 131 5.14 12.96 9.78
CA ASP A 131 3.83 12.77 10.38
C ASP A 131 3.00 14.06 10.36
N GLU A 132 1.71 13.93 10.03
CA GLU A 132 0.69 15.00 9.93
C GLU A 132 0.98 16.16 8.96
N GLN A 133 2.18 16.26 8.40
CA GLN A 133 2.60 17.36 7.53
C GLN A 133 2.53 17.02 6.05
N MET A 134 2.84 15.76 5.69
CA MET A 134 2.94 15.32 4.31
C MET A 134 1.87 14.28 3.98
N ALA A 135 1.37 14.33 2.74
CA ALA A 135 0.59 13.23 2.21
C ALA A 135 1.50 12.04 1.91
N TYR A 136 1.01 10.82 2.13
CA TYR A 136 1.76 9.59 1.93
C TYR A 136 0.99 8.64 1.01
N PHE A 137 1.69 8.05 0.05
CA PHE A 137 1.15 7.10 -0.91
C PHE A 137 2.04 5.87 -0.97
N LEU A 138 1.45 4.70 -0.70
CA LEU A 138 2.02 3.41 -1.01
C LEU A 138 1.36 2.85 -2.26
N TRP A 139 2.10 2.82 -3.35
CA TRP A 139 1.68 2.22 -4.61
C TRP A 139 1.96 0.72 -4.61
N ASP A 140 0.92 -0.08 -4.77
CA ASP A 140 1.07 -1.51 -5.05
C ASP A 140 1.16 -1.79 -6.55
N ASP A 141 1.33 -3.06 -6.91
CA ASP A 141 1.42 -3.47 -8.32
C ASP A 141 0.17 -3.06 -9.10
N ASP A 142 -1.00 -3.03 -8.44
CA ASP A 142 -2.25 -2.59 -9.05
C ASP A 142 -2.30 -1.06 -9.22
N GLY A 143 -1.83 -0.30 -8.24
CA GLY A 143 -1.72 1.15 -8.31
C GLY A 143 -0.77 1.60 -9.40
N ILE A 144 0.37 0.92 -9.54
CA ILE A 144 1.32 1.16 -10.64
C ILE A 144 0.62 0.89 -11.99
N ARG A 145 -0.14 -0.20 -12.11
CA ARG A 145 -0.90 -0.51 -13.32
C ARG A 145 -1.94 0.57 -13.65
N GLN A 146 -2.70 1.02 -12.67
CA GLN A 146 -3.67 2.11 -12.83
C GLN A 146 -2.98 3.40 -13.26
N PHE A 147 -1.86 3.74 -12.63
CA PHE A 147 -1.06 4.91 -12.95
C PHE A 147 -0.54 4.89 -14.39
N ILE A 148 0.08 3.79 -14.81
CA ILE A 148 0.65 3.66 -16.17
C ILE A 148 -0.45 3.78 -17.22
N ARG A 149 -1.60 3.16 -17.01
CA ARG A 149 -2.76 3.29 -17.92
C ARG A 149 -3.29 4.71 -18.00
N ARG A 150 -3.26 5.45 -16.89
CA ARG A 150 -3.78 6.81 -16.81
C ARG A 150 -2.85 7.84 -17.46
N PHE A 151 -1.54 7.70 -17.28
CA PHE A 151 -0.57 8.74 -17.65
C PHE A 151 0.40 8.36 -18.79
N GLU A 152 0.65 7.07 -19.01
CA GLU A 152 1.59 6.58 -20.04
C GLU A 152 1.02 5.35 -20.80
N PRO A 153 -0.25 5.38 -21.29
CA PRO A 153 -0.91 4.20 -21.84
C PRO A 153 -0.16 3.58 -23.03
N GLU A 154 0.45 4.39 -23.88
CA GLU A 154 1.23 3.95 -25.03
C GLU A 154 2.48 3.14 -24.65
N ARG A 155 2.98 3.36 -23.43
CA ARG A 155 4.19 2.70 -22.89
C ARG A 155 3.87 1.52 -22.00
N GLU A 156 2.61 1.20 -21.74
CA GLU A 156 2.22 0.12 -20.82
C GLU A 156 2.90 -1.20 -21.18
N LYS A 157 2.85 -1.58 -22.48
CA LYS A 157 3.49 -2.82 -22.96
C LYS A 157 5.01 -2.81 -22.73
N GLN A 158 5.68 -1.69 -22.95
CA GLN A 158 7.12 -1.55 -22.77
C GLN A 158 7.51 -1.59 -21.28
N PHE A 159 6.72 -0.91 -20.44
CA PHE A 159 6.92 -0.89 -18.99
C PHE A 159 6.84 -2.29 -18.40
N TYR A 160 5.86 -3.10 -18.80
CA TYR A 160 5.73 -4.48 -18.33
C TYR A 160 6.69 -5.47 -19.01
N ALA A 161 7.32 -5.09 -20.12
CA ALA A 161 8.40 -5.86 -20.75
C ALA A 161 9.75 -5.70 -20.05
N LEU A 162 9.88 -4.80 -19.07
CA LEU A 162 11.11 -4.65 -18.29
C LEU A 162 11.46 -5.95 -17.55
N PRO A 163 12.74 -6.35 -17.55
CA PRO A 163 13.18 -7.68 -17.11
C PRO A 163 13.07 -7.91 -15.60
N SER A 164 13.03 -6.86 -14.77
CA SER A 164 12.97 -7.00 -13.31
C SER A 164 11.96 -6.07 -12.63
N HIS A 165 11.48 -6.46 -11.45
CA HIS A 165 10.64 -5.61 -10.60
C HIS A 165 11.39 -4.36 -10.11
N VAL A 166 12.71 -4.47 -9.93
CA VAL A 166 13.55 -3.34 -9.51
C VAL A 166 13.58 -2.27 -10.60
N GLU A 167 13.81 -2.67 -11.85
CA GLU A 167 13.78 -1.75 -12.99
C GLU A 167 12.40 -1.11 -13.20
N ARG A 168 11.32 -1.88 -13.04
CA ARG A 168 9.96 -1.33 -13.05
C ARG A 168 9.78 -0.27 -11.98
N SER A 169 10.25 -0.52 -10.76
CA SER A 169 10.16 0.43 -9.66
C SER A 169 11.01 1.69 -9.92
N ASP A 170 12.18 1.56 -10.53
CA ASP A 170 13.04 2.70 -10.88
C ASP A 170 12.40 3.58 -11.95
N VAL A 171 11.86 2.99 -13.01
CA VAL A 171 11.11 3.72 -14.04
C VAL A 171 9.87 4.36 -13.44
N PHE A 172 9.11 3.63 -12.62
CA PHE A 172 7.92 4.17 -11.97
C PHE A 172 8.24 5.37 -11.07
N ARG A 173 9.35 5.34 -10.32
CA ARG A 173 9.79 6.47 -9.49
C ARG A 173 10.00 7.74 -10.30
N ILE A 174 10.54 7.63 -11.51
CA ILE A 174 10.72 8.79 -12.41
C ILE A 174 9.35 9.27 -12.90
N LEU A 175 8.48 8.36 -13.32
CA LEU A 175 7.16 8.69 -13.86
C LEU A 175 6.24 9.35 -12.82
N VAL A 176 6.20 8.83 -11.59
CA VAL A 176 5.37 9.42 -10.52
C VAL A 176 5.89 10.81 -10.15
N CYS A 177 7.20 11.04 -10.16
CA CYS A 177 7.76 12.39 -9.98
C CYS A 177 7.41 13.33 -11.13
N LYS A 178 7.44 12.86 -12.38
CA LYS A 178 7.03 13.64 -13.56
C LYS A 178 5.59 14.12 -13.46
N TRP A 179 4.66 13.23 -13.13
CA TRP A 179 3.23 13.52 -13.16
C TRP A 179 2.67 14.08 -11.84
N ILE A 180 3.17 13.60 -10.69
CA ILE A 180 2.65 13.92 -9.35
C ILE A 180 3.67 14.68 -8.48
N GLY A 181 4.97 14.51 -8.70
CA GLY A 181 6.02 15.22 -7.93
C GLY A 181 6.38 16.62 -8.47
N ARG A 182 5.85 17.00 -9.63
CA ARG A 182 6.09 18.24 -10.38
C ARG A 182 7.57 18.63 -10.54
N ILE A 183 8.12 18.29 -11.71
CA ILE A 183 8.95 19.21 -12.50
C ILE A 183 8.10 19.54 -13.73
N ARG A 184 7.60 20.78 -13.81
CA ARG A 184 6.81 21.22 -14.97
C ARG A 184 7.78 21.76 -16.01
N ASP A 185 8.16 20.93 -16.98
CA ASP A 185 8.69 21.46 -18.24
C ASP A 185 7.54 22.20 -18.92
N GLY A 186 7.62 23.52 -18.98
CA GLY A 186 6.59 24.34 -19.60
C GLY A 186 6.59 24.15 -21.11
N ASN A 187 5.93 23.11 -21.63
CA ASN A 187 5.60 23.07 -23.07
C ASN A 187 4.53 22.05 -23.53
N HIS A 188 3.47 21.76 -22.77
CA HIS A 188 2.37 20.89 -23.26
C HIS A 188 0.95 21.49 -23.01
N SER A 189 0.84 22.81 -23.13
CA SER A 189 -0.45 23.50 -23.22
C SER A 189 -0.44 24.46 -24.40
N ALA A 190 -0.29 23.90 -25.61
CA ALA A 190 -0.46 24.64 -26.86
C ALA A 190 -0.84 23.71 -28.01
N THR A 191 -1.97 23.00 -27.89
CA THR A 191 -2.74 22.51 -29.05
C THR A 191 -4.14 22.09 -28.57
N ASN A 192 -5.07 23.04 -28.64
CA ASN A 192 -6.53 22.89 -28.84
C ASN A 192 -7.28 24.00 -28.10
N ALA A 193 -6.97 25.24 -28.48
CA ALA A 193 -7.87 26.38 -28.37
C ALA A 193 -7.48 27.32 -29.53
N GLY A 194 -8.08 27.06 -30.69
CA GLY A 194 -7.96 27.88 -31.88
C GLY A 194 -9.29 27.81 -32.62
N CYS A 195 -9.98 28.96 -32.61
CA CYS A 195 -11.12 29.43 -33.39
C CYS A 195 -11.82 28.48 -34.36
#